data_AF-A0A1F5Z4Y4-F1
#
_entry.id   AF-A0A1F5Z4Y4-F1
#
_cell.length_a   1.000
_cell.length_b   1.000
_cell.length_c   1.000
_cell.angle_alpha   90.00
_cell.angle_beta   90.00
_cell.angle_gamma   90.00
#
_symmetry.space_group_name_H-M   'P 1'
#
loop_
_entity.id
_entity.type
_entity.pdbx_description
1 polymer ?
#
loop_
_entity_poly.entity_id
_entity_poly.type
_entity_poly.pdbx_seq_one_letter_code
_entity_poly.pdbx_strand_id
1 'polypeptide(L)'
;MGKWILVIIVTASVIGLLLLGKNSEDPEQPSQSSIGYLVYQDPMYGFSIEYPEAWEIRKDTQIFEKGDAGAFGISGPTQKENTELTDGAQVAVSKPFTIDNDLTSWAKEYYDRYSEFSENTLSGRTYQKVYACNRGCLTYFYTLVNGKVYGVAVFAQGPDKDKAAYENATLYMLKSLKFFATENGSVSKEEATTKVKALSEVIDYLKRVPGGLVLVNGEEDDVYMVQVYEIKDGHTATFNWYQVDKATGEVKKDF
;
A
#
# COMPACT_ATOMS: atom_id res chain seq x y z
N MET A 1 37.61 -60.41 -23.79
CA MET A 1 37.64 -61.38 -22.68
C MET A 1 37.27 -60.62 -21.43
N GLY A 2 36.30 -60.92 -20.58
CA GLY A 2 35.24 -61.92 -20.49
C GLY A 2 34.35 -61.45 -19.32
N LYS A 3 33.03 -61.57 -19.46
CA LYS A 3 32.00 -61.19 -18.48
C LYS A 3 32.18 -61.95 -17.16
N TRP A 4 31.80 -61.36 -16.02
CA TRP A 4 31.00 -62.05 -14.99
C TRP A 4 30.05 -61.06 -14.30
N ILE A 5 28.78 -61.45 -14.33
CA ILE A 5 27.63 -60.87 -13.64
C ILE A 5 27.49 -61.65 -12.32
N LEU A 6 27.19 -60.98 -11.21
CA LEU A 6 26.59 -61.65 -10.05
C LEU A 6 25.33 -60.90 -9.65
N VAL A 7 24.21 -61.55 -9.95
CA VAL A 7 22.86 -61.24 -9.48
C VAL A 7 22.68 -61.99 -8.17
N ILE A 8 22.30 -61.29 -7.10
CA ILE A 8 21.73 -61.95 -5.91
C ILE A 8 20.29 -61.50 -5.80
N ILE A 9 19.41 -62.43 -6.16
CA ILE A 9 17.98 -62.44 -5.85
C ILE A 9 17.85 -63.14 -4.50
N VAL A 10 17.24 -62.48 -3.52
CA VAL A 10 16.64 -63.16 -2.37
C VAL A 10 15.18 -62.77 -2.32
N THR A 11 14.35 -63.75 -2.65
CA THR A 11 12.89 -63.74 -2.58
C THR A 11 12.42 -64.52 -1.35
N ALA A 12 11.15 -64.24 -0.99
CA ALA A 12 10.25 -64.93 -0.04
C ALA A 12 10.30 -64.40 1.42
N SER A 13 9.36 -63.56 1.89
CA SER A 13 7.89 -63.71 2.04
C SER A 13 7.47 -64.50 3.28
N VAL A 14 6.86 -63.83 4.28
CA VAL A 14 5.72 -64.26 5.14
C VAL A 14 5.22 -62.99 5.85
N ILE A 15 4.18 -62.29 5.38
CA ILE A 15 2.75 -62.39 5.76
C ILE A 15 2.50 -62.58 7.27
N GLY A 16 2.14 -61.48 7.94
CA GLY A 16 1.51 -61.47 9.26
C GLY A 16 0.50 -60.33 9.34
N LEU A 17 -0.76 -60.63 9.00
CA LEU A 17 -1.93 -59.78 9.22
C LEU A 17 -2.10 -59.54 10.73
N LEU A 18 -2.21 -58.28 11.16
CA LEU A 18 -2.94 -57.93 12.37
C LEU A 18 -3.67 -56.61 12.15
N LEU A 19 -4.97 -56.76 11.92
CA LEU A 19 -5.99 -55.74 11.91
C LEU A 19 -6.09 -55.11 13.30
N LEU A 20 -5.73 -53.83 13.40
CA LEU A 20 -6.27 -52.93 14.42
C LEU A 20 -6.75 -51.68 13.69
N GLY A 21 -8.03 -51.68 13.36
CA GLY A 21 -8.76 -50.49 12.92
C GLY A 21 -8.73 -49.45 14.03
N LYS A 22 -7.82 -48.49 13.93
CA LYS A 22 -8.04 -47.16 14.44
C LYS A 22 -8.73 -46.41 13.31
N ASN A 23 -9.96 -45.96 13.55
CA ASN A 23 -10.54 -44.85 12.80
C ASN A 23 -9.60 -43.66 13.02
N SER A 24 -8.64 -43.50 12.12
CA SER A 24 -8.02 -42.20 11.89
C SER A 24 -9.12 -41.37 11.26
N GLU A 25 -9.80 -40.58 12.12
CA GLU A 25 -10.39 -39.33 11.68
C GLU A 25 -9.25 -38.58 10.98
N ASP A 26 -9.25 -38.63 9.64
CA ASP A 26 -8.39 -37.77 8.84
C ASP A 26 -8.65 -36.35 9.36
N PRO A 27 -7.63 -35.62 9.82
CA PRO A 27 -7.83 -34.25 10.24
C PRO A 27 -8.43 -33.52 9.05
N GLU A 28 -9.67 -33.01 9.21
CA GLU A 28 -10.36 -32.20 8.21
C GLU A 28 -9.37 -31.17 7.70
N GLN A 29 -8.91 -31.41 6.47
CA GLN A 29 -8.03 -30.50 5.77
C GLN A 29 -8.87 -29.22 5.62
N PRO A 30 -8.49 -28.09 6.25
CA PRO A 30 -9.32 -26.90 6.20
C PRO A 30 -9.54 -26.57 4.74
N SER A 31 -10.80 -26.61 4.33
CA SER A 31 -11.20 -26.28 2.96
C SER A 31 -10.50 -24.99 2.58
N GLN A 32 -9.72 -25.01 1.50
CA GLN A 32 -9.13 -23.81 0.92
C GLN A 32 -10.29 -22.87 0.57
N SER A 33 -10.69 -22.03 1.51
CA SER A 33 -11.52 -20.87 1.22
C SER A 33 -10.77 -20.11 0.15
N SER A 34 -11.39 -19.95 -1.02
CA SER A 34 -10.87 -19.07 -2.06
C SER A 34 -10.62 -17.71 -1.41
N ILE A 35 -9.36 -17.33 -1.25
CA ILE A 35 -9.00 -16.04 -0.66
C ILE A 35 -9.54 -14.97 -1.61
N GLY A 36 -10.61 -14.29 -1.20
CA GLY A 36 -11.10 -13.12 -1.89
C GLY A 36 -10.06 -12.01 -1.83
N TYR A 37 -9.91 -11.26 -2.92
CA TYR A 37 -9.09 -10.04 -2.94
C TYR A 37 -10.01 -8.83 -3.09
N LEU A 38 -9.72 -7.81 -2.29
CA LEU A 38 -10.35 -6.50 -2.35
C LEU A 38 -9.41 -5.53 -3.06
N VAL A 39 -9.97 -4.48 -3.68
CA VAL A 39 -9.19 -3.40 -4.29
C VAL A 39 -9.18 -2.20 -3.35
N TYR A 40 -7.99 -1.74 -2.98
CA TYR A 40 -7.80 -0.43 -2.38
C TYR A 40 -7.32 0.55 -3.45
N GLN A 41 -7.86 1.77 -3.43
CA GLN A 41 -7.44 2.84 -4.31
C GLN A 41 -7.28 4.12 -3.51
N ASP A 42 -6.14 4.78 -3.71
CA ASP A 42 -5.84 6.07 -3.13
C ASP A 42 -5.54 7.08 -4.25
N PRO A 43 -6.53 7.89 -4.65
CA PRO A 43 -6.34 8.89 -5.70
C PRO A 43 -5.43 10.03 -5.26
N MET A 44 -5.35 10.34 -3.96
CA MET A 44 -4.48 11.39 -3.41
C MET A 44 -3.01 11.04 -3.66
N TYR A 45 -2.66 9.77 -3.46
CA TYR A 45 -1.30 9.27 -3.66
C TYR A 45 -1.09 8.48 -4.96
N GLY A 46 -2.09 8.37 -5.84
CA GLY A 46 -1.90 7.89 -7.21
C GLY A 46 -1.68 6.39 -7.36
N PHE A 47 -2.22 5.56 -6.46
CA PHE A 47 -2.04 4.11 -6.56
C PHE A 47 -3.31 3.31 -6.26
N SER A 48 -3.32 2.09 -6.76
CA SER A 48 -4.29 1.05 -6.38
C SER A 48 -3.56 -0.27 -6.19
N ILE A 49 -4.08 -1.09 -5.28
CA ILE A 49 -3.50 -2.38 -4.93
C ILE A 49 -4.62 -3.35 -4.57
N GLU A 50 -4.50 -4.60 -5.01
CA GLU A 50 -5.34 -5.68 -4.53
C GLU A 50 -4.74 -6.27 -3.25
N TYR A 51 -5.56 -6.54 -2.26
CA TYR A 51 -5.13 -7.13 -0.98
C TYR A 51 -6.12 -8.23 -0.53
N PRO A 52 -5.66 -9.26 0.21
CA PRO A 52 -6.56 -10.30 0.69
C PRO A 52 -7.66 -9.73 1.60
N GLU A 53 -8.90 -10.19 1.44
CA GLU A 53 -10.05 -9.74 2.23
C GLU A 53 -9.86 -9.93 3.75
N ALA A 54 -9.09 -10.94 4.15
CA ALA A 54 -8.77 -11.21 5.54
C ALA A 54 -7.72 -10.26 6.15
N TRP A 55 -7.11 -9.38 5.35
CA TRP A 55 -6.10 -8.43 5.83
C TRP A 55 -6.73 -7.11 6.24
N GLU A 56 -6.13 -6.49 7.25
CA GLU A 56 -6.57 -5.21 7.77
C GLU A 56 -5.81 -4.06 7.11
N ILE A 57 -6.51 -2.97 6.82
CA ILE A 57 -5.88 -1.70 6.46
C ILE A 57 -5.41 -1.02 7.75
N ARG A 58 -4.10 -0.88 7.91
CA ARG A 58 -3.45 -0.26 9.08
C ARG A 58 -3.18 1.21 8.81
N LYS A 59 -3.56 2.07 9.76
CA LYS A 59 -3.44 3.55 9.66
C LYS A 59 -2.39 4.14 10.60
N ASP A 60 -1.90 3.31 11.51
CA ASP A 60 -1.01 3.64 12.62
C ASP A 60 0.44 3.19 12.36
N THR A 61 0.77 2.84 11.12
CA THR A 61 2.11 2.40 10.73
C THR A 61 2.96 3.58 10.27
N GLN A 62 4.27 3.46 10.48
CA GLN A 62 5.26 4.45 10.03
C GLN A 62 6.51 3.72 9.54
N ILE A 63 6.36 2.93 8.47
CA ILE A 63 7.49 2.20 7.88
C ILE A 63 8.41 3.15 7.12
N PHE A 64 7.83 4.13 6.42
CA PHE A 64 8.59 5.15 5.69
C PHE A 64 8.74 6.44 6.51
N GLU A 65 9.90 7.10 6.40
CA GLU A 65 10.19 8.34 7.10
C GLU A 65 9.21 9.48 6.77
N LYS A 66 8.78 9.56 5.50
CA LYS A 66 7.77 10.52 5.04
C LYS A 66 6.33 10.05 5.29
N GLY A 67 6.16 8.92 5.98
CA GLY A 67 4.88 8.30 6.29
C GLY A 67 4.40 7.32 5.21
N ASP A 68 3.47 6.48 5.63
CA ASP A 68 2.82 5.49 4.78
C ASP A 68 1.58 6.12 4.13
N ALA A 69 1.40 5.89 2.83
CA ALA A 69 0.21 6.26 2.08
C ALA A 69 -0.92 5.23 2.31
N GLY A 70 -0.55 3.97 2.48
CA GLY A 70 -1.45 2.91 2.89
C GLY A 70 -0.66 1.70 3.36
N ALA A 71 -1.15 1.02 4.40
CA ALA A 71 -0.55 -0.21 4.88
C ALA A 71 -1.61 -1.28 5.08
N PHE A 72 -1.23 -2.52 4.80
CA PHE A 72 -2.08 -3.69 4.85
C PHE A 72 -1.35 -4.75 5.63
N GLY A 73 -2.02 -5.45 6.54
CA GLY A 73 -1.36 -6.52 7.26
C GLY A 73 -2.30 -7.52 7.89
N ILE A 74 -1.73 -8.66 8.24
CA ILE A 74 -2.36 -9.73 9.00
C ILE A 74 -1.39 -10.17 10.09
N SER A 75 -1.92 -10.41 11.29
CA SER A 75 -1.15 -10.98 12.39
C SER A 75 -1.21 -12.51 12.30
N GLY A 76 -0.07 -13.16 12.46
CA GLY A 76 -0.01 -14.62 12.46
C GLY A 76 -0.43 -15.24 13.79
N PRO A 77 -0.60 -16.57 13.84
CA PRO A 77 -1.13 -17.29 15.00
C PRO A 77 -0.25 -17.20 16.26
N THR A 78 1.04 -16.90 16.10
CA THR A 78 2.01 -16.74 17.19
C THR A 78 2.37 -15.28 17.47
N GLN A 79 1.73 -14.34 16.76
CA GLN A 79 1.91 -12.90 17.02
C GLN A 79 1.43 -12.56 18.42
N LYS A 80 2.28 -11.85 19.18
CA LYS A 80 1.91 -11.35 20.50
C LYS A 80 1.27 -9.97 20.38
N GLU A 81 0.27 -9.71 21.22
CA GLU A 81 -0.32 -8.38 21.32
C GLU A 81 0.73 -7.36 21.81
N ASN A 82 0.63 -6.13 21.29
CA ASN A 82 1.48 -5.00 21.69
C ASN A 82 3.00 -5.23 21.52
N THR A 83 3.40 -6.14 20.63
CA THR A 83 4.79 -6.29 20.21
C THR A 83 4.95 -5.90 18.75
N GLU A 84 6.19 -5.72 18.32
CA GLU A 84 6.51 -5.65 16.89
C GLU A 84 5.98 -6.89 16.16
N LEU A 85 5.74 -6.73 14.85
CA LEU A 85 5.26 -7.80 14.01
C LEU A 85 6.39 -8.84 13.83
N THR A 86 6.26 -9.97 14.49
CA THR A 86 7.22 -11.09 14.44
C THR A 86 6.62 -12.33 13.76
N ASP A 87 5.30 -12.39 13.64
CA ASP A 87 4.55 -13.41 12.90
C ASP A 87 3.35 -12.76 12.20
N GLY A 88 3.21 -13.01 10.91
CA GLY A 88 2.25 -12.36 10.04
C GLY A 88 2.91 -11.75 8.81
N ALA A 89 2.18 -10.84 8.18
CA ALA A 89 2.62 -10.19 6.96
C ALA A 89 2.17 -8.74 6.92
N GLN A 90 2.95 -7.92 6.21
CA GLN A 90 2.64 -6.53 6.00
C GLN A 90 3.12 -6.07 4.62
N VAL A 91 2.31 -5.25 3.96
CA VAL A 91 2.68 -4.44 2.80
C VAL A 91 2.36 -2.98 3.14
N ALA A 92 3.35 -2.10 3.05
CA ALA A 92 3.16 -0.66 3.18
C ALA A 92 3.60 0.05 1.91
N VAL A 93 2.83 1.03 1.45
CA VAL A 93 3.15 1.89 0.32
C VAL A 93 3.52 3.27 0.89
N SER A 94 4.63 3.85 0.45
CA SER A 94 5.09 5.15 0.93
C SER A 94 4.23 6.28 0.37
N LYS A 95 4.15 7.40 1.10
CA LYS A 95 3.81 8.67 0.45
C LYS A 95 4.88 8.98 -0.61
N PRO A 96 4.52 9.39 -1.84
CA PRO A 96 5.48 9.63 -2.89
C PRO A 96 6.34 10.87 -2.58
N PHE A 97 7.63 10.82 -2.89
CA PHE A 97 8.59 11.89 -2.59
C PHE A 97 9.57 12.14 -3.74
N THR A 98 10.29 13.25 -3.71
CA THR A 98 11.32 13.59 -4.71
C THR A 98 12.71 13.28 -4.18
N ILE A 99 13.65 13.05 -5.10
CA ILE A 99 15.08 12.81 -4.82
C ILE A 99 15.93 13.69 -5.76
N ASP A 100 17.12 14.06 -5.32
CA ASP A 100 18.00 14.99 -6.04
C ASP A 100 19.00 14.28 -6.98
N ASN A 101 19.07 12.95 -6.93
CA ASN A 101 19.93 12.09 -7.75
C ASN A 101 19.15 10.88 -8.30
N ASP A 102 19.83 9.95 -8.97
CA ASP A 102 19.18 8.75 -9.49
C ASP A 102 18.76 7.79 -8.37
N LEU A 103 17.75 6.96 -8.65
CA LEU A 103 17.14 6.07 -7.64
C LEU A 103 18.13 5.10 -7.01
N THR A 104 19.10 4.59 -7.78
CA THR A 104 20.09 3.62 -7.30
C THR A 104 21.09 4.29 -6.36
N SER A 105 21.59 5.46 -6.74
CA SER A 105 22.49 6.27 -5.89
C SER A 105 21.79 6.70 -4.61
N TRP A 106 20.57 7.25 -4.72
CA TRP A 106 19.75 7.61 -3.57
C TRP A 106 19.56 6.43 -2.60
N ALA A 107 19.17 5.25 -3.10
CA ALA A 107 18.91 4.10 -2.25
C ALA A 107 20.17 3.65 -1.49
N LYS A 108 21.34 3.69 -2.12
CA LYS A 108 22.62 3.34 -1.48
C LYS A 108 23.07 4.34 -0.43
N GLU A 109 22.70 5.61 -0.58
CA GLU A 109 22.95 6.66 0.41
C GLU A 109 21.96 6.59 1.57
N TYR A 110 20.69 6.25 1.28
CA TYR A 110 19.62 6.18 2.28
C TYR A 110 19.73 4.96 3.21
N TYR A 111 20.14 3.81 2.66
CA TYR A 111 20.29 2.56 3.39
C TYR A 111 21.73 2.33 3.87
N ASP A 112 21.88 1.51 4.90
CA ASP A 112 23.21 1.21 5.42
C ASP A 112 24.02 0.29 4.48
N ARG A 113 25.33 0.21 4.75
CA ARG A 113 26.27 -0.62 3.98
C ARG A 113 26.02 -2.13 4.08
N TYR A 114 25.16 -2.58 4.99
CA TYR A 114 24.84 -3.99 5.20
C TYR A 114 23.57 -4.40 4.45
N SER A 115 22.86 -3.44 3.85
CA SER A 115 21.67 -3.68 3.07
C SER A 115 22.04 -4.34 1.74
N GLU A 116 21.20 -5.26 1.28
CA GLU A 116 21.40 -5.96 0.01
C GLU A 116 20.62 -5.24 -1.09
N PHE A 117 21.31 -4.88 -2.17
CA PHE A 117 20.73 -4.14 -3.30
C PHE A 117 20.63 -5.04 -4.51
N SER A 118 19.47 -5.01 -5.17
CA SER A 118 19.25 -5.73 -6.42
C SER A 118 18.19 -5.00 -7.25
N GLU A 119 18.05 -5.38 -8.52
CA GLU A 119 16.94 -4.92 -9.34
C GLU A 119 15.92 -6.04 -9.51
N ASN A 120 14.65 -5.67 -9.58
CA ASN A 120 13.58 -6.61 -9.83
C ASN A 120 12.53 -6.01 -10.76
N THR A 121 12.11 -6.76 -11.76
CA THR A 121 11.03 -6.33 -12.66
C THR A 121 9.75 -7.06 -12.29
N LEU A 122 8.73 -6.30 -11.88
CA LEU A 122 7.40 -6.80 -11.53
C LEU A 122 6.37 -6.07 -12.39
N SER A 123 5.48 -6.84 -13.04
CA SER A 123 4.40 -6.30 -13.88
C SER A 123 4.88 -5.27 -14.92
N GLY A 124 6.05 -5.52 -15.53
CA GLY A 124 6.64 -4.64 -16.55
C GLY A 124 7.32 -3.38 -16.03
N ARG A 125 7.42 -3.21 -14.70
CA ARG A 125 8.10 -2.08 -14.05
C ARG A 125 9.34 -2.56 -13.31
N THR A 126 10.45 -1.85 -13.50
CA THR A 126 11.69 -2.10 -12.76
C THR A 126 11.65 -1.38 -11.42
N TYR A 127 12.07 -2.11 -10.39
CA TYR A 127 12.21 -1.64 -9.02
C TYR A 127 13.66 -1.80 -8.57
N GLN A 128 14.14 -0.79 -7.85
CA GLN A 128 15.31 -0.94 -6.98
C GLN A 128 14.84 -1.69 -5.73
N LYS A 129 15.26 -2.95 -5.61
CA LYS A 129 14.99 -3.79 -4.43
C LYS A 129 16.10 -3.59 -3.40
N VAL A 130 15.70 -3.44 -2.14
CA VAL A 130 16.61 -3.31 -0.99
C VAL A 130 16.13 -4.23 0.12
N TYR A 131 16.98 -5.12 0.62
CA TYR A 131 16.69 -5.88 1.84
C TYR A 131 17.50 -5.28 2.99
N ALA A 132 16.81 -4.87 4.07
CA ALA A 132 17.44 -4.17 5.19
C ALA A 132 16.90 -4.66 6.54
N CYS A 133 17.81 -5.13 7.41
CA CYS A 133 17.49 -5.65 8.74
C CYS A 133 17.60 -4.64 9.87
N ASN A 134 18.23 -3.49 9.63
CA ASN A 134 18.36 -2.42 10.62
C ASN A 134 17.02 -1.79 11.06
N ARG A 135 15.92 -2.08 10.34
CA ARG A 135 14.58 -1.54 10.58
C ARG A 135 13.48 -2.61 10.58
N GLY A 136 13.80 -3.85 10.97
CA GLY A 136 12.81 -4.93 11.07
C GLY A 136 12.84 -5.97 9.95
N CYS A 137 13.97 -6.11 9.24
CA CYS A 137 14.19 -7.08 8.17
C CYS A 137 13.10 -7.05 7.09
N LEU A 138 12.88 -5.87 6.51
CA LEU A 138 11.94 -5.68 5.42
C LEU A 138 12.64 -5.74 4.07
N THR A 139 11.86 -6.13 3.06
CA THR A 139 12.22 -5.94 1.66
C THR A 139 11.50 -4.70 1.13
N TYR A 140 12.26 -3.73 0.66
CA TYR A 140 11.77 -2.52 0.04
C TYR A 140 11.90 -2.60 -1.47
N PHE A 141 10.89 -2.09 -2.17
CA PHE A 141 10.85 -1.95 -3.62
C PHE A 141 10.60 -0.49 -3.95
N TYR A 142 11.55 0.15 -4.61
CA TYR A 142 11.43 1.54 -5.03
C TYR A 142 11.32 1.66 -6.54
N THR A 143 10.49 2.57 -7.01
CA THR A 143 10.39 2.88 -8.44
C THR A 143 10.08 4.36 -8.65
N LEU A 144 10.46 4.88 -9.82
CA LEU A 144 10.13 6.24 -10.25
C LEU A 144 8.86 6.23 -11.09
N VAL A 145 7.91 7.09 -10.72
CA VAL A 145 6.69 7.35 -11.48
C VAL A 145 6.50 8.86 -11.56
N ASN A 146 6.53 9.40 -12.77
CA ASN A 146 6.34 10.83 -13.04
C ASN A 146 7.25 11.74 -12.17
N GLY A 147 8.53 11.37 -12.03
CA GLY A 147 9.52 12.14 -11.26
C GLY A 147 9.41 12.01 -9.74
N LYS A 148 8.48 11.20 -9.22
CA LYS A 148 8.38 10.89 -7.79
C LYS A 148 8.77 9.44 -7.52
N VAL A 149 9.42 9.21 -6.39
CA VAL A 149 9.75 7.88 -5.86
C VAL A 149 8.54 7.33 -5.13
N TYR A 150 8.17 6.11 -5.47
CA TYR A 150 7.24 5.28 -4.72
C TYR A 150 8.02 4.15 -4.07
N GLY A 151 7.84 3.98 -2.76
CA GLY A 151 8.37 2.85 -2.00
C GLY A 151 7.27 1.87 -1.64
N VAL A 152 7.58 0.58 -1.68
CA VAL A 152 6.74 -0.48 -1.11
C VAL A 152 7.60 -1.32 -0.19
N ALA A 153 7.20 -1.43 1.07
CA ALA A 153 7.88 -2.25 2.06
C ALA A 153 7.07 -3.51 2.31
N VAL A 154 7.74 -4.65 2.33
CA VAL A 154 7.12 -5.96 2.50
C VAL A 154 7.80 -6.71 3.63
N PHE A 155 6.98 -7.28 4.50
CA PHE A 155 7.36 -8.19 5.56
C PHE A 155 6.47 -9.44 5.51
N ALA A 156 7.08 -10.61 5.70
CA ALA A 156 6.37 -11.88 5.80
C ALA A 156 7.19 -12.85 6.67
N GLN A 157 6.64 -13.25 7.81
CA GLN A 157 7.28 -14.16 8.75
C GLN A 157 6.22 -15.02 9.45
N GLY A 158 6.58 -16.22 9.88
CA GLY A 158 5.68 -17.12 10.59
C GLY A 158 6.14 -18.57 10.50
N PRO A 159 5.36 -19.53 11.03
CA PRO A 159 5.57 -20.95 10.77
C PRO A 159 5.63 -21.25 9.27
N ASP A 160 6.42 -22.24 8.83
CA ASP A 160 6.72 -22.47 7.40
C ASP A 160 5.50 -22.47 6.48
N LYS A 161 4.40 -23.12 6.90
CA LYS A 161 3.16 -23.18 6.12
C LYS A 161 2.51 -21.80 5.95
N ASP A 162 2.49 -20.99 7.00
CA ASP A 162 1.85 -19.68 7.00
C ASP A 162 2.74 -18.65 6.30
N LYS A 163 4.06 -18.73 6.52
CA LYS A 163 5.05 -17.90 5.84
C LYS A 163 4.95 -18.01 4.31
N ALA A 164 4.85 -19.22 3.77
CA ALA A 164 4.68 -19.39 2.33
C ALA A 164 3.38 -18.74 1.81
N ALA A 165 2.28 -18.81 2.58
CA ALA A 165 1.04 -18.14 2.23
C ALA A 165 1.18 -16.61 2.25
N TYR A 166 1.87 -16.06 3.25
CA TYR A 166 2.18 -14.64 3.38
C TYR A 166 3.07 -14.13 2.23
N GLU A 167 4.13 -14.85 1.89
CA GLU A 167 5.02 -14.50 0.79
C GLU A 167 4.28 -14.51 -0.56
N ASN A 168 3.40 -15.49 -0.79
CA ASN A 168 2.58 -15.54 -1.99
C ASN A 168 1.58 -14.39 -2.06
N ALA A 169 0.91 -14.07 -0.94
CA ALA A 169 -0.04 -12.95 -0.88
C ALA A 169 0.68 -11.62 -1.13
N THR A 170 1.78 -11.34 -0.43
CA THR A 170 2.55 -10.10 -0.62
C THR A 170 3.09 -9.96 -2.05
N LEU A 171 3.56 -11.05 -2.67
CA LEU A 171 3.97 -11.05 -4.07
C LEU A 171 2.80 -10.74 -5.02
N TYR A 172 1.61 -11.28 -4.75
CA TYR A 172 0.42 -10.95 -5.52
C TYR A 172 0.08 -9.47 -5.38
N MET A 173 0.07 -8.94 -4.15
CA MET A 173 -0.17 -7.52 -3.89
C MET A 173 0.82 -6.64 -4.68
N LEU A 174 2.13 -6.95 -4.63
CA LEU A 174 3.15 -6.25 -5.40
C LEU A 174 2.89 -6.29 -6.92
N LYS A 175 2.46 -7.44 -7.46
CA LYS A 175 2.13 -7.58 -8.89
C LYS A 175 0.86 -6.82 -9.28
N SER A 176 -0.10 -6.72 -8.38
CA SER A 176 -1.36 -6.01 -8.59
C SER A 176 -1.21 -4.49 -8.50
N LEU A 177 -0.13 -4.02 -7.86
CA LEU A 177 0.12 -2.61 -7.62
C LEU A 177 0.18 -1.84 -8.94
N LYS A 178 -0.72 -0.88 -9.08
CA LYS A 178 -0.78 0.02 -10.22
C LYS A 178 -0.57 1.44 -9.70
N PHE A 179 0.42 2.09 -10.27
CA PHE A 179 0.56 3.54 -10.17
C PHE A 179 -0.10 4.14 -11.39
N PHE A 180 -1.03 5.04 -11.15
CA PHE A 180 -1.59 5.87 -12.19
C PHE A 180 -1.00 7.27 -12.03
N ALA A 181 -1.01 8.03 -13.11
CA ALA A 181 -0.96 9.46 -12.92
C ALA A 181 -2.14 9.80 -12.00
N THR A 182 -1.87 10.23 -10.77
CA THR A 182 -2.70 11.28 -10.18
C THR A 182 -2.93 12.25 -11.32
N GLU A 183 -4.16 12.64 -11.67
CA GLU A 183 -4.41 13.60 -12.77
C GLU A 183 -3.83 14.99 -12.43
N ASN A 184 -2.51 15.06 -12.28
CA ASN A 184 -1.75 15.84 -11.32
C ASN A 184 -1.99 15.40 -9.87
N GLY A 185 -0.95 15.30 -9.04
CA GLY A 185 -1.10 15.14 -7.59
C GLY A 185 -1.66 16.39 -6.94
N SER A 186 -2.61 17.04 -7.62
CA SER A 186 -3.33 18.22 -7.22
C SER A 186 -4.79 17.85 -6.98
N VAL A 187 -5.33 18.29 -5.85
CA VAL A 187 -6.75 18.53 -5.61
C VAL A 187 -7.41 19.04 -6.88
N SER A 188 -8.60 18.53 -7.21
CA SER A 188 -9.37 19.07 -8.35
C SER A 188 -10.08 20.38 -7.96
N LYS A 189 -10.56 21.16 -8.93
CA LYS A 189 -11.37 22.37 -8.62
C LYS A 189 -12.65 22.00 -7.85
N GLU A 190 -13.26 20.87 -8.20
CA GLU A 190 -14.44 20.32 -7.55
C GLU A 190 -14.13 19.92 -6.10
N GLU A 191 -12.98 19.29 -5.87
CA GLU A 191 -12.54 18.93 -4.51
C GLU A 191 -12.19 20.19 -3.69
N ALA A 192 -11.51 21.18 -4.28
CA ALA A 192 -11.20 22.44 -3.62
C ALA A 192 -12.48 23.18 -3.16
N THR A 193 -13.48 23.28 -4.05
CA THR A 193 -14.77 23.88 -3.69
C THR A 193 -15.54 23.06 -2.66
N THR A 194 -15.44 21.72 -2.71
CA THR A 194 -16.06 20.83 -1.71
C THR A 194 -15.45 21.02 -0.33
N LYS A 195 -14.12 21.11 -0.24
CA LYS A 195 -13.41 21.38 1.02
C LYS A 195 -13.80 22.74 1.62
N VAL A 196 -13.90 23.79 0.80
CA VAL A 196 -14.34 25.11 1.27
C VAL A 196 -15.83 25.11 1.69
N LYS A 197 -16.71 24.42 0.95
CA LYS A 197 -18.13 24.26 1.34
C LYS A 197 -18.31 23.54 2.67
N ALA A 198 -17.35 22.73 3.11
CA ALA A 198 -17.41 21.99 4.35
C ALA A 198 -16.99 22.82 5.58
N LEU A 199 -16.46 24.03 5.40
CA LEU A 199 -16.10 24.92 6.50
C LEU A 199 -17.35 25.45 7.22
N SER A 200 -17.31 25.47 8.55
CA SER A 200 -18.46 25.85 9.40
C SER A 200 -19.03 27.22 9.04
N GLU A 201 -18.17 28.22 8.85
CA GLU A 201 -18.57 29.59 8.53
C GLU A 201 -19.14 29.73 7.11
N VAL A 202 -18.69 28.88 6.18
CA VAL A 202 -19.23 28.83 4.81
C VAL A 202 -20.60 28.17 4.82
N ILE A 203 -20.77 27.07 5.57
CA ILE A 203 -22.07 26.43 5.79
C ILE A 203 -23.07 27.44 6.38
N ASP A 204 -22.68 28.19 7.40
CA ASP A 204 -23.56 29.17 8.05
C ASP A 204 -23.83 30.41 7.18
N TYR A 205 -22.89 30.79 6.31
CA TYR A 205 -23.15 31.79 5.28
C TYR A 205 -24.19 31.29 4.26
N LEU A 206 -24.00 30.10 3.69
CA LEU A 206 -24.90 29.55 2.67
C LEU A 206 -26.32 29.27 3.19
N LYS A 207 -26.49 28.99 4.50
CA LYS A 207 -27.81 28.94 5.14
C LYS A 207 -28.52 30.30 5.16
N ARG A 208 -27.78 31.38 5.43
CA ARG A 208 -28.32 32.75 5.51
C ARG A 208 -28.52 33.39 4.14
N VAL A 209 -27.74 32.95 3.16
CA VAL A 209 -27.73 33.46 1.79
C VAL A 209 -27.99 32.31 0.82
N PRO A 210 -29.26 31.98 0.54
CA PRO A 210 -29.62 30.82 -0.30
C PRO A 210 -29.10 30.90 -1.75
N GLY A 211 -28.75 32.09 -2.22
CA GLY A 211 -28.12 32.33 -3.53
C GLY A 211 -26.59 32.35 -3.49
N GLY A 212 -25.98 32.00 -2.36
CA GLY A 212 -24.53 31.99 -2.19
C GLY A 212 -23.86 30.93 -3.07
N LEU A 213 -22.71 31.29 -3.62
CA LEU A 213 -21.89 30.50 -4.53
C LEU A 213 -20.51 30.25 -3.91
N VAL A 214 -19.93 29.10 -4.24
CA VAL A 214 -18.55 28.72 -3.88
C VAL A 214 -17.88 28.18 -5.13
N LEU A 215 -16.96 28.94 -5.72
CA LEU A 215 -16.33 28.64 -7.00
C LEU A 215 -14.82 28.95 -6.98
N VAL A 216 -14.05 28.21 -7.77
CA VAL A 216 -12.66 28.59 -8.09
C VAL A 216 -12.70 29.79 -9.05
N ASN A 217 -12.30 30.96 -8.56
CA ASN A 217 -12.28 32.20 -9.34
C ASN A 217 -10.86 32.74 -9.58
N GLY A 218 -9.84 31.95 -9.23
CA GLY A 218 -8.45 32.20 -9.59
C GLY A 218 -7.60 30.96 -9.38
N GLU A 219 -6.45 30.94 -10.04
CA GLU A 219 -5.43 29.91 -9.89
C GLU A 219 -4.08 30.61 -9.84
N GLU A 220 -3.34 30.35 -8.78
CA GLU A 220 -1.94 30.74 -8.65
C GLU A 220 -1.11 29.45 -8.53
N ASP A 221 0.16 29.48 -8.92
CA ASP A 221 1.08 28.34 -9.09
C ASP A 221 0.60 27.02 -8.44
N ASP A 222 0.61 26.98 -7.11
CA ASP A 222 0.29 25.83 -6.27
C ASP A 222 -1.04 25.96 -5.50
N VAL A 223 -1.90 26.95 -5.75
CA VAL A 223 -3.17 27.16 -5.02
C VAL A 223 -4.38 27.43 -5.93
N TYR A 224 -5.55 26.92 -5.54
CA TYR A 224 -6.84 27.40 -6.03
C TYR A 224 -7.33 28.55 -5.17
N MET A 225 -7.73 29.64 -5.82
CA MET A 225 -8.43 30.75 -5.17
C MET A 225 -9.93 30.50 -5.24
N VAL A 226 -10.50 30.02 -4.14
CA VAL A 226 -11.93 29.74 -4.01
C VAL A 226 -12.63 30.95 -3.41
N GLN A 227 -13.57 31.54 -4.15
CA GLN A 227 -14.39 32.65 -3.68
C GLN A 227 -15.72 32.13 -3.15
N VAL A 228 -16.13 32.63 -1.99
CA VAL A 228 -17.48 32.47 -1.45
C VAL A 228 -18.18 33.82 -1.57
N TYR A 229 -19.29 33.89 -2.31
CA TYR A 229 -19.94 35.16 -2.64
C TYR A 229 -21.42 34.99 -3.00
N GLU A 230 -22.14 36.11 -3.11
CA GLU A 230 -23.48 36.17 -3.71
C GLU A 230 -23.52 37.20 -4.86
N ILE A 231 -24.50 37.03 -5.75
CA ILE A 231 -24.83 38.02 -6.78
C ILE A 231 -26.16 38.65 -6.39
N LYS A 232 -26.14 39.96 -6.12
CA LYS A 232 -27.33 40.73 -5.74
C LYS A 232 -27.41 42.00 -6.57
N ASP A 233 -28.53 42.20 -7.25
CA ASP A 233 -28.80 43.37 -8.09
C ASP A 233 -27.70 43.65 -9.14
N GLY A 234 -27.11 42.57 -9.70
CA GLY A 234 -26.01 42.66 -10.67
C GLY A 234 -24.63 42.94 -10.08
N HIS A 235 -24.51 42.99 -8.75
CA HIS A 235 -23.24 43.17 -8.05
C HIS A 235 -22.80 41.90 -7.32
N THR A 236 -21.49 41.63 -7.33
CA THR A 236 -20.87 40.55 -6.56
C THR A 236 -20.54 41.04 -5.16
N ALA A 237 -21.12 40.42 -4.14
CA ALA A 237 -20.77 40.64 -2.74
C ALA A 237 -19.98 39.43 -2.21
N THR A 238 -18.69 39.62 -1.97
CA THR A 238 -17.80 38.57 -1.47
C THR A 238 -17.98 38.38 0.03
N PHE A 239 -18.24 37.15 0.45
CA PHE A 239 -18.15 36.75 1.85
C PHE A 239 -16.69 36.51 2.25
N ASN A 240 -15.96 35.73 1.45
CA ASN A 240 -14.54 35.45 1.71
C ASN A 240 -13.79 34.88 0.49
N TRP A 241 -12.46 34.81 0.63
CA TRP A 241 -11.55 34.08 -0.24
C TRP A 241 -10.79 33.03 0.54
N TYR A 242 -10.62 31.87 -0.09
CA TYR A 242 -9.87 30.75 0.47
C TYR A 242 -8.81 30.30 -0.54
N GLN A 243 -7.61 30.06 -0.04
CA GLN A 243 -6.54 29.40 -0.78
C GLN A 243 -6.61 27.91 -0.47
N VAL A 244 -6.70 27.10 -1.52
CA VAL A 244 -6.62 25.63 -1.39
C VAL A 244 -5.35 25.16 -2.05
N ASP A 245 -4.41 24.67 -1.25
CA ASP A 245 -3.16 24.10 -1.75
C ASP A 245 -3.48 22.94 -2.70
N LYS A 246 -3.02 23.06 -3.94
CA LYS A 246 -3.25 22.08 -5.00
C LYS A 246 -2.70 20.73 -4.54
N ALA A 247 -1.51 20.63 -3.98
CA ALA A 247 -0.90 19.34 -3.67
C ALA A 247 -1.53 18.61 -2.47
N THR A 248 -1.95 19.34 -1.45
CA THR A 248 -2.31 18.81 -0.13
C THR A 248 -3.80 18.97 0.19
N GLY A 249 -4.46 19.94 -0.45
CA GLY A 249 -5.82 20.35 -0.13
C GLY A 249 -5.97 21.04 1.22
N GLU A 250 -4.88 21.56 1.79
CA GLU A 250 -4.93 22.45 2.94
C GLU A 250 -5.71 23.71 2.56
N VAL A 251 -6.67 24.12 3.40
CA VAL A 251 -7.49 25.32 3.18
C VAL A 251 -7.02 26.42 4.11
N LYS A 252 -6.60 27.55 3.54
CA LYS A 252 -6.22 28.77 4.27
C LYS A 252 -7.21 29.88 3.94
N LYS A 253 -7.69 30.54 4.98
CA LYS A 253 -8.53 31.73 4.86
C LYS A 253 -7.64 32.94 4.55
N ASP A 254 -8.00 33.71 3.54
CA ASP A 254 -7.19 34.85 3.10
C ASP A 254 -7.61 36.17 3.78
N PHE A 255 -8.93 36.44 3.87
CA PHE A 255 -9.47 37.73 4.35
C PHE A 255 -10.48 37.62 5.51
#